data_AF-A0A2E7JU80-F1
#
_entry.id   AF-A0A2E7JU80-F1
#
_cell.length_a   1.000
_cell.length_b   1.000
_cell.length_c   1.000
_cell.angle_alpha   90.00
_cell.angle_beta   90.00
_cell.angle_gamma   90.00
#
_symmetry.space_group_name_H-M   'P 1'
#
loop_
_entity.id
_entity.type
_entity.pdbx_description
1 polymer ?
#
loop_
_entity_poly.entity_id
_entity_poly.type
_entity_poly.pdbx_seq_one_letter_code
_entity_poly.pdbx_strand_id
1 'polypeptide(L)'
;MPRPGHLYTAHALAGALWFLAVAVCPVAAAAPTVSSYITPSDNAVGVSESTSLIVQFDQNVVKGSSGNITVYGLFNQDLRVDLDDYFLFADQYGTATGQPGYDPRFDLDGDGRVGLSD
;
A
#
# COMPACT_ATOMS: atom_id res chain seq x y z
N MET A 1 7.24 -40.24 -7.04
CA MET A 1 8.38 -40.96 -6.40
C MET A 1 8.55 -40.44 -4.97
N PRO A 2 9.04 -41.25 -4.02
CA PRO A 2 8.23 -41.71 -2.89
C PRO A 2 8.52 -41.07 -1.51
N ARG A 3 7.45 -40.98 -0.72
CA ARG A 3 7.28 -41.07 0.74
C ARG A 3 8.53 -41.04 1.65
N PRO A 4 8.69 -40.00 2.51
CA PRO A 4 9.54 -40.08 3.70
C PRO A 4 8.85 -40.89 4.79
N GLY A 5 9.60 -41.83 5.37
CA GLY A 5 9.13 -42.78 6.38
C GLY A 5 8.72 -42.11 7.68
N HIS A 6 7.55 -42.48 8.18
CA HIS A 6 7.18 -42.25 9.56
C HIS A 6 7.56 -43.50 10.36
N LEU A 7 8.77 -43.49 10.92
CA LEU A 7 9.14 -44.38 12.02
C LEU A 7 8.44 -43.87 13.27
N TYR A 8 7.41 -44.59 13.73
CA TYR A 8 6.89 -44.43 15.09
C TYR A 8 6.71 -45.81 15.72
N THR A 9 7.70 -46.24 16.50
CA THR A 9 7.50 -47.31 17.47
C THR A 9 6.81 -46.69 18.68
N ALA A 10 5.58 -47.09 18.99
CA ALA A 10 4.95 -46.77 20.27
C ALA A 10 4.73 -48.07 21.05
N HIS A 11 5.48 -48.25 22.13
CA HIS A 11 5.22 -49.27 23.14
C HIS A 11 3.94 -48.88 23.90
N ALA A 12 2.95 -49.78 23.94
CA ALA A 12 1.79 -49.64 24.81
C ALA A 12 2.02 -50.40 26.12
N LEU A 13 2.03 -49.70 27.25
CA LEU A 13 1.72 -50.26 28.56
C LEU A 13 0.31 -49.81 28.93
N ALA A 14 -0.49 -50.75 29.43
CA ALA A 14 -1.93 -50.62 29.59
C ALA A 14 -2.38 -49.40 30.41
N GLY A 15 -3.39 -48.68 29.91
CA GLY A 15 -4.20 -47.74 30.69
C GLY A 15 -3.96 -46.26 30.37
N ALA A 16 -5.02 -45.59 29.92
CA ALA A 16 -5.16 -44.16 29.60
C ALA A 16 -4.58 -43.69 28.25
N LEU A 17 -5.48 -43.47 27.27
CA LEU A 17 -5.18 -42.71 26.05
C LEU A 17 -5.03 -41.22 26.41
N TRP A 18 -3.80 -40.73 26.45
CA TRP A 18 -3.50 -39.30 26.38
C TRP A 18 -3.13 -38.96 24.94
N PHE A 19 -3.99 -38.22 24.24
CA PHE A 19 -3.65 -37.69 22.92
C PHE A 19 -2.77 -36.45 23.07
N LEU A 20 -1.53 -36.50 22.57
CA LEU A 20 -0.68 -35.32 22.43
C LEU A 20 -1.05 -34.61 21.12
N ALA A 21 -1.70 -33.45 21.23
CA ALA A 21 -1.96 -32.59 20.08
C ALA A 21 -0.68 -31.84 19.69
N VAL A 22 -0.13 -32.11 18.51
CA VAL A 22 0.88 -31.25 17.88
C VAL A 22 0.16 -30.07 17.26
N ALA A 23 0.24 -28.90 17.87
CA ALA A 23 -0.23 -27.66 17.27
C ALA A 23 0.77 -27.22 16.19
N VAL A 24 0.37 -27.30 14.92
CA VAL A 24 1.10 -26.63 13.83
C VAL A 24 0.63 -25.18 13.83
N CYS A 25 1.53 -24.22 14.08
CA CYS A 25 1.19 -22.83 13.87
C CYS A 25 1.04 -22.59 12.35
N PRO A 26 -0.08 -22.01 11.86
CA PRO A 26 -0.20 -21.70 10.45
C PRO A 26 0.84 -20.65 10.08
N VAL A 27 1.55 -20.87 8.97
CA VAL A 27 2.37 -19.85 8.33
C VAL A 27 1.47 -18.65 8.00
N ALA A 28 1.92 -17.44 8.32
CA ALA A 28 1.19 -16.23 8.01
C ALA A 28 0.93 -16.15 6.50
N ALA A 29 -0.31 -15.86 6.12
CA ALA A 29 -0.66 -15.61 4.72
C ALA A 29 0.15 -14.41 4.19
N ALA A 30 0.68 -14.53 2.97
CA ALA A 30 1.41 -13.44 2.33
C ALA A 30 0.49 -12.22 2.14
N ALA A 31 1.02 -11.01 2.37
CA ALA A 31 0.28 -9.78 2.14
C ALA A 31 -0.05 -9.59 0.64
N PRO A 32 -1.17 -8.93 0.29
CA PRO A 32 -1.47 -8.57 -1.09
C PRO A 32 -0.37 -7.70 -1.69
N THR A 33 0.02 -8.02 -2.92
CA THR A 33 0.95 -7.23 -3.71
C THR A 33 0.24 -6.65 -4.92
N VAL A 34 0.72 -5.49 -5.40
CA VAL A 34 0.25 -4.92 -6.66
C VAL A 34 0.79 -5.79 -7.79
N SER A 35 -0.11 -6.31 -8.61
CA SER A 35 0.24 -7.01 -9.85
C SER A 35 0.88 -6.02 -10.85
N SER A 36 1.59 -6.53 -11.85
CA SER A 36 2.16 -5.70 -12.91
C SER A 36 1.12 -5.02 -13.82
N TYR A 37 -0.18 -5.29 -13.61
CA TYR A 37 -1.25 -4.64 -14.36
C TYR A 37 -1.66 -3.32 -13.68
N ILE A 38 -1.08 -2.24 -14.20
CA ILE A 38 -1.43 -0.86 -13.89
C ILE A 38 -1.78 -0.12 -15.18
N THR A 39 -2.87 0.64 -15.14
CA THR A 39 -3.29 1.48 -16.28
C THR A 39 -3.65 2.86 -15.75
N PRO A 40 -3.10 3.95 -16.28
CA PRO A 40 -1.97 4.00 -17.22
C PRO A 40 -0.72 3.30 -16.69
N SER A 41 0.21 2.94 -17.58
CA SER A 41 1.52 2.46 -17.13
C SER A 41 2.19 3.54 -16.28
N ASP A 42 3.03 3.13 -15.35
CA ASP A 42 3.88 4.09 -14.64
C ASP A 42 4.65 4.96 -15.64
N ASN A 43 4.77 6.26 -15.32
CA ASN A 43 5.38 7.27 -16.18
C ASN A 43 4.71 7.42 -17.58
N ALA A 44 3.44 7.03 -17.76
CA ALA A 44 2.70 7.33 -18.98
C ALA A 44 2.50 8.85 -19.13
N VAL A 45 2.76 9.37 -20.33
CA VAL A 45 2.51 10.77 -20.69
C VAL A 45 1.35 10.86 -21.68
N GLY A 46 0.65 12.00 -21.72
CA GLY A 46 -0.46 12.21 -22.67
C GLY A 46 -1.67 11.30 -22.40
N VAL A 47 -1.87 10.89 -21.15
CA VAL A 47 -3.04 10.13 -20.71
C VAL A 47 -4.29 11.01 -20.86
N SER A 48 -5.36 10.46 -21.45
CA SER A 48 -6.65 11.16 -21.56
C SER A 48 -7.27 11.38 -20.18
N GLU A 49 -7.91 12.53 -19.97
CA GLU A 49 -8.72 12.80 -18.76
C GLU A 49 -9.83 11.76 -18.54
N SER A 50 -10.27 11.08 -19.61
CA SER A 50 -11.28 10.03 -19.54
C SER A 50 -10.71 8.65 -19.19
N THR A 51 -9.39 8.51 -19.06
CA THR A 51 -8.75 7.23 -18.72
C THR A 51 -8.85 6.97 -17.23
N SER A 52 -9.32 5.77 -16.86
CA SER A 52 -9.36 5.36 -15.46
C SER A 52 -8.00 4.88 -14.97
N LEU A 53 -7.64 5.26 -13.74
CA LEU A 53 -6.54 4.64 -13.00
C LEU A 53 -7.01 3.26 -12.49
N ILE A 54 -6.35 2.20 -12.93
CA ILE A 54 -6.59 0.82 -12.53
C ILE A 54 -5.33 0.27 -11.90
N VAL A 55 -5.45 -0.21 -10.67
CA VAL A 55 -4.41 -0.95 -9.95
C VAL A 55 -4.99 -2.29 -9.54
N GLN A 56 -4.39 -3.38 -10.00
CA GLN A 56 -4.84 -4.73 -9.69
C GLN A 56 -3.91 -5.41 -8.68
N PHE A 57 -4.49 -6.04 -7.67
CA PHE A 57 -3.76 -6.85 -6.70
C PHE A 57 -3.70 -8.32 -7.15
N ASP A 58 -2.67 -9.02 -6.70
CA ASP A 58 -2.46 -10.46 -6.93
C ASP A 58 -3.47 -11.35 -6.18
N GLN A 59 -4.17 -10.78 -5.22
CA GLN A 59 -5.20 -11.44 -4.43
C GLN A 59 -6.29 -10.44 -4.00
N ASN A 60 -7.43 -10.96 -3.57
CA ASN A 60 -8.52 -10.14 -3.07
C ASN A 60 -8.07 -9.34 -1.83
N VAL A 61 -8.17 -8.01 -1.91
CA VAL A 61 -7.90 -7.13 -0.77
C VAL A 61 -9.19 -6.92 0.00
N VAL A 62 -9.19 -7.26 1.28
CA VAL A 62 -10.25 -6.87 2.22
C VAL A 62 -9.80 -5.57 2.89
N LYS A 63 -10.65 -4.53 2.85
CA LYS A 63 -10.35 -3.28 3.54
C LYS A 63 -10.21 -3.58 5.03
N GLY A 64 -9.03 -3.33 5.59
CA GLY A 64 -8.81 -3.39 7.03
C GLY A 64 -9.54 -2.26 7.76
N SER A 65 -9.34 -2.15 9.07
CA SER A 65 -9.91 -1.05 9.88
C SER A 65 -9.35 0.33 9.52
N SER A 66 -8.34 0.41 8.66
CA SER A 66 -7.71 1.64 8.16
C SER A 66 -7.16 1.45 6.74
N GLY A 67 -6.76 2.55 6.10
CA GLY A 67 -6.14 2.56 4.77
C GLY A 67 -6.54 3.80 3.98
N ASN A 68 -5.54 4.55 3.52
CA ASN A 68 -5.70 5.79 2.74
C ASN A 68 -5.25 5.57 1.30
N ILE A 69 -5.95 6.21 0.36
CA ILE A 69 -5.48 6.41 -1.01
C ILE A 69 -5.20 7.92 -1.12
N THR A 70 -3.96 8.27 -1.42
CA THR A 70 -3.55 9.66 -1.61
C THR A 70 -3.38 9.91 -3.10
N VAL A 71 -3.97 11.00 -3.58
CA VAL A 71 -3.74 11.53 -4.92
C VAL A 71 -2.98 12.84 -4.74
N TYR A 72 -1.75 12.89 -5.26
CA TYR A 72 -0.91 14.08 -5.19
C TYR A 72 -1.30 15.09 -6.26
N GLY A 73 -1.01 16.38 -6.01
CA GLY A 73 -1.34 17.49 -6.90
C GLY A 73 -2.81 17.92 -6.90
N LEU A 74 -3.68 17.26 -6.12
CA LEU A 74 -5.09 17.63 -5.95
C LEU A 74 -5.27 18.43 -4.65
N PHE A 75 -4.94 19.71 -4.68
CA PHE A 75 -4.91 20.57 -3.49
C PHE A 75 -6.30 21.12 -3.12
N ASN A 76 -7.16 21.38 -4.11
CA ASN A 76 -8.51 21.90 -3.88
C ASN A 76 -9.55 20.79 -3.56
N GLN A 77 -9.18 19.52 -3.73
CA GLN A 77 -10.00 18.33 -3.50
C GLN A 77 -11.27 18.23 -4.36
N ASP A 78 -11.28 18.81 -5.56
CA ASP A 78 -12.44 18.77 -6.48
C ASP A 78 -12.47 17.52 -7.41
N LEU A 79 -11.51 16.61 -7.21
CA LEU A 79 -11.26 15.38 -7.98
C LEU A 79 -10.64 15.60 -9.37
N ARG A 80 -10.09 16.77 -9.68
CA ARG A 80 -9.34 17.07 -10.91
C ARG A 80 -8.02 17.74 -10.55
N VAL A 81 -6.93 17.27 -11.16
CA VAL A 81 -5.65 17.99 -11.10
C VAL A 81 -5.64 18.97 -12.26
N ASP A 82 -5.79 20.26 -11.99
CA ASP A 82 -5.81 21.29 -13.03
C ASP A 82 -5.11 22.60 -12.62
N LEU A 83 -5.38 23.69 -13.34
CA LEU A 83 -4.71 24.98 -13.10
C LEU A 83 -5.12 25.61 -11.77
N ASP A 84 -6.28 25.27 -11.22
CA ASP A 84 -6.70 25.82 -9.93
C ASP A 84 -5.85 25.24 -8.79
N ASP A 85 -5.43 23.97 -8.88
CA ASP A 85 -4.46 23.38 -7.96
C ASP A 85 -3.08 24.03 -8.07
N TYR A 86 -2.66 24.36 -9.29
CA TYR A 86 -1.39 25.06 -9.50
C TYR A 86 -1.36 26.42 -8.79
N PHE A 87 -2.46 27.18 -8.80
CA PHE A 87 -2.51 28.46 -8.08
C PHE A 87 -2.45 28.27 -6.57
N LEU A 88 -3.07 27.22 -6.02
CA LEU A 88 -2.94 26.88 -4.60
C LEU A 88 -1.51 26.51 -4.21
N PHE A 89 -0.81 25.78 -5.09
CA PHE A 89 0.61 25.48 -4.91
C PHE A 89 1.48 26.75 -4.95
N ALA A 90 1.24 27.62 -5.93
CA ALA A 90 1.97 28.86 -6.10
C ALA A 90 1.85 29.79 -4.87
N ASP A 91 0.68 29.80 -4.21
CA ASP A 91 0.46 30.56 -2.97
C ASP A 91 1.33 30.07 -1.79
N GLN A 92 1.81 28.82 -1.84
CA GLN A 92 2.66 28.20 -0.83
C GLN A 92 4.14 28.18 -1.22
N TYR A 93 4.46 28.51 -2.47
CA TYR A 93 5.81 28.44 -3.00
C TYR A 93 6.80 29.27 -2.19
N GLY A 94 7.92 28.65 -1.81
CA GLY A 94 8.98 29.26 -1.01
C GLY A 94 8.77 29.22 0.51
N THR A 95 7.63 28.69 0.98
CA THR A 95 7.45 28.41 2.41
C THR A 95 8.32 27.23 2.84
N ALA A 96 8.67 27.17 4.13
CA ALA A 96 9.50 26.12 4.69
C ALA A 96 9.08 25.75 6.11
N THR A 97 9.42 24.54 6.54
CA THR A 97 9.16 24.05 7.90
C THR A 97 9.57 25.07 8.96
N GLY A 98 8.64 25.41 9.85
CA GLY A 98 8.83 26.39 10.92
C GLY A 98 8.51 27.85 10.53
N GLN A 99 8.23 28.14 9.26
CA GLN A 99 7.69 29.44 8.85
C GLN A 99 6.18 29.50 9.08
N PRO A 100 5.62 30.66 9.50
CA PRO A 100 4.19 30.86 9.55
C PRO A 100 3.57 30.63 8.17
N GLY A 101 2.53 29.80 8.10
CA GLY A 101 1.82 29.51 6.86
C GLY A 101 2.40 28.38 6.03
N TYR A 102 3.50 27.74 6.45
CA TYR A 102 3.95 26.49 5.85
C TYR A 102 2.89 25.40 6.02
N ASP A 103 2.48 24.81 4.90
CA ASP A 103 1.58 23.67 4.87
C ASP A 103 2.29 22.48 4.21
N PRO A 104 2.59 21.41 4.97
CA PRO A 104 3.30 20.24 4.47
C PRO A 104 2.52 19.44 3.41
N ARG A 105 1.26 19.79 3.12
CA ARG A 105 0.53 19.19 2.00
C ARG A 105 1.13 19.55 0.65
N PHE A 106 1.84 20.68 0.55
CA PHE A 106 2.44 21.19 -0.68
C PHE A 106 3.93 20.83 -0.84
N ASP A 107 4.53 20.21 0.18
CA ASP A 107 5.86 19.60 0.14
C ASP A 107 5.69 18.11 -0.25
N LEU A 108 5.73 17.85 -1.55
CA LEU A 108 5.42 16.53 -2.14
C LEU A 108 6.58 15.54 -1.97
N ASP A 109 7.82 16.02 -1.88
CA ASP A 109 9.01 15.18 -1.69
C ASP A 109 9.44 15.03 -0.22
N GLY A 110 8.89 15.86 0.67
CA GLY A 110 9.12 15.83 2.11
C GLY A 110 10.44 16.47 2.54
N ASP A 111 11.05 17.33 1.72
CA ASP A 111 12.33 17.98 2.02
C ASP A 111 12.21 19.16 3.02
N GLY A 112 10.98 19.52 3.38
CA GLY A 112 10.66 20.58 4.32
C GLY A 112 10.55 21.96 3.70
N ARG A 113 10.49 22.07 2.37
CA ARG A 113 10.27 23.31 1.61
C ARG A 113 9.25 23.06 0.50
N VAL A 114 8.51 24.10 0.13
CA VAL A 114 7.68 24.09 -1.08
C VAL A 114 8.45 24.79 -2.19
N GLY A 115 8.80 24.09 -3.25
CA GLY A 115 9.72 24.54 -4.29
C GLY A 115 9.56 23.80 -5.62
N LEU A 116 10.55 23.94 -6.52
CA LEU A 116 10.49 23.32 -7.86
C LEU A 116 10.68 21.78 -7.84
N SER A 117 11.02 21.23 -6.69
CA SER A 117 11.08 19.78 -6.50
C SER A 117 9.70 19.16 -6.30
N ASP A 118 8.70 19.99 -5.98
CA ASP A 118 7.31 19.64 -5.72
C ASP A 118 6.39 19.86 -6.93
#